data_AF-A0A257GIL1-F1
#
_entry.id   AF-A0A257GIL1-F1
#
_cell.length_a   1.000
_cell.length_b   1.000
_cell.length_c   1.000
_cell.angle_alpha   90.00
_cell.angle_beta   90.00
_cell.angle_gamma   90.00
#
_symmetry.space_group_name_H-M   'P 1'
#
loop_
_entity.id
_entity.type
_entity.pdbx_description
1 polymer ?
#
loop_
_entity_poly.entity_id
_entity_poly.type
_entity_poly.pdbx_seq_one_letter_code
_entity_poly.pdbx_strand_id
1 'polypeptide(L)' 'MSKFYKIWLIFDPRRVFVAQGVFLFLLAVMIHLVLLSNPAYNWFDIAAAKHGYAPMEAAPAAP' A
#
# COMPACT_ATOMS: atom_id res chain seq x y z
N MET A 1 16.39 28.77 29.94
CA MET A 1 15.99 29.06 28.54
C MET A 1 16.39 27.89 27.66
N SER A 2 15.46 26.98 27.47
CA SER A 2 15.62 25.71 26.77
C SER A 2 16.00 25.95 25.29
N LYS A 3 17.13 25.38 24.88
CA LYS A 3 17.79 25.56 23.57
C LYS A 3 17.05 24.81 22.45
N PHE A 4 15.72 24.92 22.39
CA PHE A 4 14.87 24.21 21.44
C PHE A 4 15.14 24.61 19.98
N TYR A 5 15.80 25.73 19.71
CA TYR A 5 16.21 26.13 18.35
C TYR A 5 17.33 25.25 17.76
N LYS A 6 18.08 24.50 18.57
CA LYS A 6 19.10 23.56 18.06
C LYS A 6 18.52 22.34 17.36
N ILE A 7 17.26 21.98 17.66
CA ILE A 7 16.59 20.87 16.98
C ILE A 7 16.45 21.17 15.48
N TRP A 8 16.28 22.44 15.10
CA TRP A 8 16.23 22.92 13.72
C TRP A 8 17.59 22.94 12.99
N LEU A 9 18.71 22.80 13.72
CA LEU A 9 20.06 22.70 13.14
C LEU A 9 20.46 21.24 12.85
N ILE A 10 19.86 20.27 13.55
CA ILE A 10 20.08 18.83 13.32
C ILE A 10 19.01 18.27 12.37
N PHE A 11 17.77 18.73 12.52
CA PHE A 11 16.64 18.27 11.73
C PHE A 11 16.33 19.31 10.66
N ASP A 12 16.92 19.13 9.47
CA ASP A 12 16.48 19.84 8.28
C ASP A 12 14.97 19.58 8.11
N PRO A 13 14.11 20.60 8.25
CA PRO A 13 12.66 20.46 8.31
C PRO A 13 12.13 19.68 7.11
N ARG A 14 12.69 19.96 5.92
CA ARG A 14 12.39 19.25 4.68
C ARG A 14 12.66 17.75 4.79
N ARG A 15 13.83 17.38 5.34
CA ARG A 15 14.24 15.97 5.42
C ARG A 15 13.43 15.21 6.46
N VAL A 16 13.02 15.83 7.57
CA VAL A 16 12.14 15.18 8.55
C VAL A 16 10.75 14.94 7.98
N PHE A 17 10.16 15.93 7.30
CA PHE A 17 8.85 15.74 6.66
C PHE A 17 8.90 14.68 5.55
N VAL A 18 9.96 14.66 4.74
CA VAL A 18 10.15 13.62 3.72
C VAL A 18 10.43 12.26 4.35
N ALA A 19 11.34 12.16 5.32
CA ALA A 19 11.65 10.91 5.99
C ALA A 19 10.42 10.33 6.68
N GLN A 20 9.61 11.18 7.33
CA GLN A 20 8.40 10.73 7.97
C GLN A 20 7.30 10.36 6.96
N GLY A 21 7.10 11.17 5.91
CA GLY A 21 6.16 10.85 4.84
C GLY A 21 6.51 9.52 4.16
N VAL A 22 7.79 9.32 3.81
CA VAL A 22 8.28 8.08 3.20
C VAL A 22 8.18 6.93 4.19
N PHE A 23 8.53 7.11 5.47
CA PHE A 23 8.44 6.06 6.49
C PHE A 23 7.01 5.53 6.64
N LEU A 24 6.02 6.43 6.81
CA LEU A 24 4.62 6.01 6.89
C LEU A 24 4.12 5.39 5.57
N PHE A 25 4.53 5.93 4.41
CA PHE A 25 4.11 5.39 3.11
C PHE A 25 4.65 3.97 2.88
N LEU A 26 5.92 3.74 3.17
CA LEU A 26 6.58 2.44 3.04
C LEU A 26 5.91 1.41 3.95
N LEU A 27 5.59 1.80 5.19
CA LEU A 27 4.89 0.96 6.15
C LEU A 27 3.46 0.64 5.70
N ALA A 28 2.74 1.63 5.16
CA ALA A 28 1.41 1.43 4.59
C ALA A 28 1.44 0.44 3.42
N VAL A 29 2.32 0.63 2.44
CA VAL A 29 2.44 -0.26 1.27
C VAL A 29 2.81 -1.68 1.70
N MET A 30 3.73 -1.84 2.66
CA MET A 30 4.10 -3.16 3.17
C MET A 30 2.91 -3.92 3.76
N ILE A 31 2.04 -3.24 4.53
CA ILE A 31 0.82 -3.85 5.06
C ILE A 31 -0.15 -4.22 3.92
N HIS A 32 -0.35 -3.34 2.94
CA HIS A 32 -1.27 -3.61 1.83
C HIS A 32 -0.81 -4.81 0.99
N LEU A 33 0.48 -4.91 0.69
CA LEU A 33 1.04 -6.04 -0.05
C LEU A 33 0.91 -7.37 0.71
N VAL A 34 1.05 -7.36 2.04
CA VAL A 34 0.82 -8.56 2.86
C VAL A 34 -0.66 -8.95 2.89
N LEU A 35 -1.58 -7.99 3.00
CA LEU A 35 -3.02 -8.27 2.93
C LEU A 35 -3.42 -8.82 1.55
N LEU A 36 -2.83 -8.28 0.48
CA LEU A 36 -2.97 -8.76 -0.89
C LEU A 36 -2.17 -10.04 -1.19
N SER A 37 -1.31 -10.50 -0.29
CA SER A 37 -0.72 -11.82 -0.42
C SER A 37 -1.63 -12.90 0.18
N ASN A 38 -2.60 -12.53 1.02
CA ASN A 38 -3.41 -13.48 1.75
C ASN A 38 -4.74 -13.76 1.01
N PRO A 39 -5.05 -15.01 0.63
CA PRO A 39 -6.21 -15.34 -0.21
C PRO A 39 -7.56 -14.91 0.40
N ALA A 40 -7.65 -14.76 1.73
CA ALA A 40 -8.87 -14.32 2.40
C ALA A 40 -9.11 -12.79 2.41
N TYR A 41 -8.04 -11.98 2.30
CA TYR A 41 -8.12 -10.51 2.36
C TYR A 41 -7.78 -9.85 1.02
N ASN A 42 -7.60 -10.68 -0.01
CA ASN A 42 -7.27 -10.31 -1.36
C ASN A 42 -8.45 -9.62 -2.07
N TRP A 43 -8.68 -8.35 -1.75
CA TRP A 43 -9.79 -7.61 -2.34
C TRP A 43 -9.67 -7.45 -3.86
N PHE A 44 -8.48 -7.54 -4.45
CA PHE A 44 -8.31 -7.55 -5.91
C PHE A 44 -8.88 -8.83 -6.53
N ASP A 45 -8.69 -9.97 -5.88
CA ASP A 45 -9.22 -11.27 -6.35
C ASP A 45 -10.76 -11.32 -6.15
N ILE A 46 -11.24 -10.79 -5.02
CA ILE A 46 -12.68 -10.61 -4.77
C ILE A 46 -13.31 -9.65 -5.79
N ALA A 47 -12.62 -8.55 -6.13
CA ALA A 47 -13.07 -7.60 -7.14
C ALA A 47 -13.03 -8.20 -8.55
N ALA A 48 -12.01 -8.99 -8.88
CA ALA A 48 -11.92 -9.71 -10.16
C ALA A 48 -13.07 -10.71 -10.33
N ALA A 49 -13.38 -11.47 -9.28
CA ALA A 49 -14.53 -12.37 -9.25
C ALA A 49 -15.88 -11.62 -9.34
N LYS A 50 -16.02 -10.46 -8.69
CA LYS A 50 -17.25 -9.64 -8.73
C LYS A 50 -17.48 -8.88 -10.04
N HIS A 51 -16.42 -8.39 -10.67
CA HIS A 51 -16.51 -7.59 -11.90
C HIS A 51 -16.54 -8.41 -13.18
N GLY A 52 -16.59 -9.74 -13.07
CA GLY A 52 -16.81 -10.60 -14.23
C GLY A 52 -15.71 -10.45 -15.28
N TYR A 53 -14.45 -10.31 -14.86
CA TYR A 53 -13.37 -10.82 -15.70
C TYR A 53 -13.52 -12.34 -15.69
N ALA A 54 -14.49 -12.83 -16.46
CA ALA A 54 -14.51 -14.21 -16.85
C ALA A 54 -13.15 -14.43 -17.55
N PRO A 55 -12.27 -15.32 -17.06
CA PRO A 55 -11.33 -15.91 -18.00
C PRO A 55 -12.18 -16.37 -19.17
N MET A 56 -11.82 -15.95 -20.38
CA MET A 56 -12.48 -16.34 -21.63
C MET A 56 -12.19 -17.83 -21.93
N GLU A 57 -12.29 -18.67 -20.91
CA GLU A 57 -11.87 -20.05 -20.86
C GLU A 57 -12.96 -20.85 -20.17
N ALA A 58 -14.13 -20.82 -20.80
CA ALA A 58 -15.12 -21.90 -20.85
C ALA A 58 -16.40 -21.31 -21.45
N ALA A 59 -16.30 -20.82 -22.70
CA ALA A 59 -17.47 -20.94 -23.56
C ALA A 59 -17.78 -22.45 -23.61
N PRO A 60 -18.96 -22.90 -23.17
CA PRO A 60 -19.28 -24.31 -23.24
C PRO A 60 -19.16 -24.69 -24.71
N ALA A 61 -18.22 -25.57 -25.01
CA ALA A 61 -18.20 -26.28 -26.26
C ALA A 61 -19.52 -27.07 -26.32
N ALA A 62 -20.52 -26.47 -26.98
CA ALA A 62 -21.57 -27.22 -27.66
C ALA A 62 -20.86 -28.20 -28.61
N PRO A 63 -21.31 -29.45 -28.78
CA PRO A 63 -22.71 -29.90 -28.80
C PRO A 63 -23.23 -30.59 -27.53
#